data_AF-A0AAF6APX5-F1
#
_entry.id   AF-A0AAF6APX5-F1
#
_cell.length_a   1.000
_cell.length_b   1.000
_cell.length_c   1.000
_cell.angle_alpha   90.00
_cell.angle_beta   90.00
_cell.angle_gamma   90.00
#
_symmetry.space_group_name_H-M   'P 1'
#
loop_
_entity.id
_entity.type
_entity.pdbx_description
1 polymer ?
#
loop_
_entity_poly.entity_id
_entity_poly.type
_entity_poly.pdbx_seq_one_letter_code
_entity_poly.pdbx_strand_id
1 'polypeptide(L)'
;MELKIAFSLRCFLNVGERGLTTIVLISTYLVQLQFMIHNVAGHTTLHIRNISSTDSPPSADIILTDLFPKTTFHRSLYALWSPNHAEVSKDELTVKLKLDYFSGCAIKSIEKYYHGFFSAAIKLPGNYSAGVVTTFYMSNNEAFPKNHDEFDFEFLGTIPGEPYTVQTNIYGNGGTHIGREQRFRLWFDPTENFHNYSFLWTANHTVFFVDNIPIWEFPRLASMGAQYPSKQMSLYATIWDASRWATDGGLYKVNYDYQPFIATYSNIILSGCPNFNPSKSPVDSCPPIYNEPIPPGLTRQQLHALHWVQQNHRFYSYCTDLKRYPDIADIPECAAERAQNMHVGHGHSQMHSTEHTTTTAPFRPGKVTKIEPAPVEGH
;
A
#
# COMPACT_ATOMS: atom_id res chain seq x y z
N MET A 1 -4.13 -28.44 40.73
CA MET A 1 -3.98 -27.05 41.18
C MET A 1 -4.80 -26.20 40.23
N GLU A 2 -6.07 -25.95 40.55
CA GLU A 2 -6.92 -25.08 39.74
C GLU A 2 -6.51 -23.63 40.01
N LEU A 3 -6.02 -22.94 38.97
CA LEU A 3 -5.72 -21.51 39.06
C LEU A 3 -6.98 -20.74 38.71
N LYS A 4 -7.76 -20.35 39.73
CA LYS A 4 -8.84 -19.37 39.57
C LYS A 4 -8.23 -17.97 39.47
N ILE A 5 -8.12 -17.44 38.26
CA ILE A 5 -7.77 -16.03 38.04
C ILE A 5 -9.07 -15.23 38.08
N ALA A 6 -9.26 -14.41 39.12
CA ALA A 6 -10.35 -13.45 39.19
C ALA A 6 -9.95 -12.17 38.42
N PHE A 7 -10.72 -11.80 37.40
CA PHE A 7 -10.57 -10.52 36.71
C PHE A 7 -11.41 -9.44 37.41
N SER A 8 -10.78 -8.31 37.72
CA SER A 8 -11.49 -7.08 38.11
C SER A 8 -11.68 -6.22 36.86
N LEU A 9 -12.93 -6.12 36.36
CA LEU A 9 -13.28 -5.19 35.29
C LEU A 9 -13.66 -3.84 35.88
N ARG A 10 -13.03 -2.75 35.41
CA ARG A 10 -13.61 -1.41 35.49
C ARG A 10 -14.14 -1.01 34.12
N CYS A 11 -15.46 -0.90 33.99
CA CYS A 11 -16.11 -0.33 32.81
C CYS A 11 -16.18 1.19 32.93
N PHE A 12 -15.79 1.90 31.87
CA PHE A 12 -16.25 3.27 31.62
C PHE A 12 -17.32 3.21 30.54
N LEU A 13 -18.58 3.45 30.93
CA LEU A 13 -19.69 3.62 30.01
C LEU A 13 -19.75 5.09 29.60
N ASN A 14 -19.68 5.38 28.30
CA ASN A 14 -20.13 6.66 27.77
C ASN A 14 -21.30 6.38 26.83
N VAL A 15 -22.51 6.77 27.26
CA VAL A 15 -23.74 6.52 26.53
C VAL A 15 -24.01 7.72 25.64
N GLY A 16 -23.78 7.57 24.33
CA GLY A 16 -24.22 8.52 23.31
C GLY A 16 -25.45 7.97 22.57
N GLU A 17 -26.50 8.77 22.47
CA GLU A 17 -27.74 8.45 21.75
C GLU A 17 -27.48 8.27 20.24
N ARG A 18 -27.14 7.03 19.84
CA ARG A 18 -27.41 6.35 18.55
C ARG A 18 -26.49 5.12 18.44
N GLY A 19 -26.85 4.05 19.15
CA GLY A 19 -26.74 2.66 18.66
C GLY A 19 -25.38 2.02 18.34
N LEU A 20 -24.23 2.66 18.50
CA LEU A 20 -22.92 1.98 18.47
C LEU A 20 -22.14 2.27 19.75
N THR A 21 -21.90 1.22 20.54
CA THR A 21 -21.02 1.26 21.71
C THR A 21 -19.74 0.51 21.37
N THR A 22 -18.66 1.23 21.08
CA THR A 22 -17.32 0.64 20.98
C THR A 22 -16.71 0.58 22.37
N ILE A 23 -16.49 -0.63 22.90
CA ILE A 23 -15.77 -0.84 24.17
C ILE A 23 -14.37 -1.31 23.84
N VAL A 24 -13.36 -0.48 24.13
CA VAL A 24 -11.95 -0.86 24.05
C VAL A 24 -11.49 -1.32 25.43
N LEU A 25 -11.19 -2.61 25.59
CA LEU A 25 -10.55 -3.16 26.79
C LEU A 25 -9.05 -3.30 26.52
N ILE A 26 -8.22 -2.57 27.27
CA ILE A 26 -6.77 -2.75 27.28
C ILE A 26 -6.46 -3.80 28.36
N SER A 27 -6.31 -5.06 27.94
CA SER A 27 -5.67 -6.09 28.77
C SER A 27 -4.16 -5.98 28.61
N THR A 28 -3.42 -5.99 29.73
CA THR A 28 -1.96 -5.86 29.75
C THR A 28 -1.21 -7.09 29.20
N TYR A 29 -1.91 -8.13 28.71
CA TYR A 29 -1.26 -9.32 28.12
C TYR A 29 -2.00 -9.89 26.89
N LEU A 30 -1.28 -9.87 25.75
CA LEU A 30 -1.23 -10.78 24.58
C LEU A 30 -2.50 -11.28 23.87
N VAL A 31 -3.69 -10.76 24.13
CA VAL A 31 -4.87 -11.07 23.28
C VAL A 31 -5.64 -9.79 22.99
N GLN A 32 -5.64 -9.35 21.73
CA GLN A 32 -6.61 -8.37 21.26
C GLN A 32 -7.90 -9.13 20.90
N LEU A 33 -9.02 -8.73 21.50
CA LEU A 33 -10.34 -9.25 21.17
C LEU A 33 -11.11 -8.14 20.49
N GLN A 34 -11.60 -8.39 19.27
CA GLN A 34 -12.54 -7.48 18.61
C GLN A 34 -13.95 -8.00 18.83
N PHE A 35 -14.81 -7.10 19.33
CA PHE A 35 -16.21 -7.38 19.59
C PHE A 35 -17.05 -6.62 18.56
N MET A 36 -17.87 -7.33 17.79
CA MET A 36 -18.90 -6.72 16.95
C MET A 36 -20.28 -7.16 17.44
N ILE A 37 -21.16 -6.18 17.65
CA ILE A 37 -22.54 -6.39 18.09
C ILE A 37 -23.45 -6.10 16.91
N HIS A 38 -24.17 -7.12 16.43
CA HIS A 38 -25.24 -6.96 15.46
C HIS A 38 -26.60 -7.16 16.14
N ASN A 39 -27.51 -6.21 15.93
CA ASN A 39 -28.91 -6.33 16.32
C ASN A 39 -29.77 -6.47 15.07
N VAL A 40 -30.35 -7.65 14.87
CA VAL A 40 -31.32 -7.88 13.79
C VAL A 40 -32.56 -8.56 14.40
N ALA A 41 -33.72 -7.95 14.19
CA ALA A 41 -35.04 -8.51 14.53
C ALA A 41 -35.16 -9.07 15.97
N GLY A 42 -34.69 -8.34 16.97
CA GLY A 42 -34.83 -8.72 18.38
C GLY A 42 -33.81 -9.76 18.89
N HIS A 43 -32.87 -10.19 18.04
CA HIS A 43 -31.74 -11.02 18.44
C HIS A 43 -30.43 -10.20 18.41
N THR A 44 -29.73 -10.22 19.54
CA THR A 44 -28.37 -9.65 19.67
C THR A 44 -27.36 -10.78 19.51
N THR A 45 -26.53 -10.69 18.47
CA THR A 45 -25.44 -11.65 18.25
C THR A 45 -24.12 -10.97 18.54
N LEU A 46 -23.38 -11.50 19.52
CA LEU A 46 -22.03 -11.07 19.86
C LEU A 46 -21.03 -11.95 19.11
N HIS A 47 -20.30 -11.36 18.16
CA HIS A 47 -19.17 -12.04 17.53
C HIS A 47 -17.89 -11.68 18.30
N ILE A 48 -17.28 -12.69 18.90
CA ILE A 48 -15.96 -12.60 19.54
C ILE A 48 -14.97 -13.24 18.57
N ARG A 49 -14.08 -12.44 17.98
CA ARG A 49 -12.93 -12.97 17.23
C ARG A 49 -11.69 -12.86 18.10
N ASN A 50 -10.97 -13.98 18.18
CA ASN A 50 -9.64 -14.02 18.77
C ASN A 50 -8.68 -13.47 17.71
N ILE A 51 -8.16 -12.26 17.89
CA ILE A 51 -7.07 -11.75 17.04
C ILE A 51 -5.81 -12.40 17.60
N SER A 52 -5.39 -13.53 17.03
CA SER A 52 -4.04 -14.01 17.30
C SER A 52 -3.06 -12.94 16.83
N SER A 53 -1.90 -12.84 17.49
CA SER A 53 -0.79 -11.97 17.07
C SER A 53 -0.22 -12.30 15.66
N THR A 54 -0.91 -13.13 14.90
CA THR A 54 -0.62 -13.59 13.54
C THR A 54 -1.49 -12.94 12.47
N ASP A 55 -2.49 -12.12 12.84
CA ASP A 55 -3.44 -11.55 11.87
C ASP A 55 -3.17 -10.07 11.56
N SER A 56 -2.14 -9.48 12.19
CA SER A 56 -1.74 -8.10 11.95
C SER A 56 -0.22 -7.97 12.00
N PRO A 57 0.35 -7.09 11.17
CA PRO A 57 1.79 -6.89 11.14
C PRO A 57 2.32 -6.33 12.47
N PRO A 58 3.61 -6.57 12.79
CA PRO A 58 4.29 -5.87 13.86
C PRO A 58 4.13 -4.35 13.72
N SER A 59 3.89 -3.65 14.83
CA SER A 59 3.69 -2.20 14.80
C SER A 59 4.92 -1.46 14.27
N ALA A 60 4.71 -0.35 13.57
CA ALA A 60 5.78 0.56 13.20
C ALA A 60 6.44 1.16 14.45
N ASP A 61 7.76 1.21 14.48
CA ASP A 61 8.55 1.92 15.50
C ASP A 61 8.67 3.42 15.21
N ILE A 62 8.54 3.82 13.95
CA ILE A 62 8.55 5.21 13.50
C ILE A 62 7.23 5.51 12.78
N ILE A 63 6.49 6.51 13.29
CA ILE A 63 5.26 7.01 12.65
C ILE A 63 5.62 8.16 11.71
N LEU A 64 6.07 7.83 10.50
CA LEU A 64 6.54 8.80 9.50
C LEU A 64 5.47 9.86 9.19
N THR A 65 4.20 9.49 9.12
CA THR A 65 3.09 10.42 8.84
C THR A 65 2.94 11.55 9.86
N ASP A 66 3.46 11.39 11.07
CA ASP A 66 3.40 12.43 12.11
C ASP A 66 4.59 13.40 12.04
N LEU A 67 5.64 13.04 11.29
CA LEU A 67 6.87 13.84 11.16
C LEU A 67 6.79 14.91 10.07
N PHE A 68 5.79 14.82 9.19
CA PHE A 68 5.68 15.68 8.01
C PHE A 68 4.36 16.46 7.98
N PRO A 69 4.39 17.73 7.53
CA PRO A 69 3.19 18.53 7.46
C PRO A 69 2.26 18.05 6.34
N LYS A 70 0.97 18.04 6.64
CA LYS A 70 -0.10 17.87 5.65
C LYS A 70 -0.22 19.15 4.81
N THR A 71 -0.64 19.01 3.56
CA THR A 71 -0.92 20.15 2.68
C THR A 71 -2.42 20.28 2.41
N THR A 72 -2.83 21.45 1.92
CA THR A 72 -4.19 21.71 1.44
C THR A 72 -4.25 21.58 -0.07
N PHE A 73 -5.43 21.21 -0.58
CA PHE A 73 -5.64 20.98 -2.00
C PHE A 73 -5.23 22.17 -2.87
N HIS A 74 -5.79 23.37 -2.67
CA HIS A 74 -5.52 24.49 -3.58
C HIS A 74 -4.10 25.05 -3.47
N ARG A 75 -3.38 24.74 -2.38
CA ARG A 75 -1.98 25.11 -2.20
C ARG A 75 -1.03 24.27 -3.02
N SER A 76 -1.32 22.98 -3.20
CA SER A 76 -0.31 22.04 -3.72
C SER A 76 -0.80 21.07 -4.79
N LEU A 77 -2.10 21.03 -5.06
CA LEU A 77 -2.74 20.13 -5.99
C LEU A 77 -3.70 20.90 -6.90
N TYR A 78 -4.00 20.30 -8.05
CA TYR A 78 -5.08 20.74 -8.91
C TYR A 78 -5.70 19.55 -9.62
N ALA A 79 -6.96 19.69 -10.07
CA ALA A 79 -7.58 18.68 -10.91
C ALA A 79 -6.99 18.77 -12.33
N LEU A 80 -6.28 17.72 -12.73
CA LEU A 80 -5.65 17.60 -14.04
C LEU A 80 -6.69 17.31 -15.13
N TRP A 81 -7.67 16.46 -14.81
CA TRP A 81 -8.71 16.02 -15.72
C TRP A 81 -10.05 15.90 -14.99
N SER A 82 -11.13 16.29 -15.67
CA SER A 82 -12.51 16.28 -15.17
C SER A 82 -12.65 16.91 -13.78
N PRO A 83 -12.42 18.23 -13.65
CA PRO A 83 -12.49 18.93 -12.36
C PRO A 83 -13.86 18.81 -11.67
N ASN A 84 -14.94 18.67 -12.43
CA ASN A 84 -16.29 18.45 -11.87
C ASN A 84 -16.45 17.08 -11.18
N HIS A 85 -15.45 16.19 -11.28
CA HIS A 85 -15.38 14.89 -10.61
C HIS A 85 -14.39 14.89 -9.42
N ALA A 86 -13.80 16.06 -9.10
CA ALA A 86 -12.99 16.27 -7.91
C ALA A 86 -13.76 17.15 -6.92
N GLU A 87 -14.27 16.58 -5.84
CA GLU A 87 -14.96 17.33 -4.78
C GLU A 87 -14.01 17.58 -3.61
N VAL A 88 -13.63 18.84 -3.43
CA VAL A 88 -12.72 19.28 -2.35
C VAL A 88 -13.53 19.71 -1.12
N SER A 89 -13.12 19.27 0.07
CA SER A 89 -13.74 19.66 1.33
C SER A 89 -13.49 21.14 1.65
N LYS A 90 -14.30 21.73 2.54
CA LYS A 90 -14.18 23.14 2.94
C LYS A 90 -12.84 23.49 3.60
N ASP A 91 -12.23 22.53 4.30
CA ASP A 91 -10.90 22.66 4.92
C ASP A 91 -9.76 22.32 3.95
N GLU A 92 -10.09 21.93 2.71
CA GLU A 92 -9.17 21.52 1.66
C GLU A 92 -8.23 20.35 2.02
N LEU A 93 -8.50 19.65 3.13
CA LEU A 93 -7.70 18.50 3.58
C LEU A 93 -8.18 17.18 2.99
N THR A 94 -9.36 17.15 2.37
CA THR A 94 -9.96 15.98 1.75
C THR A 94 -10.41 16.29 0.33
N VAL A 95 -10.17 15.35 -0.59
CA VAL A 95 -10.70 15.38 -1.95
C VAL A 95 -11.31 14.02 -2.30
N LYS A 96 -12.51 14.03 -2.86
CA LYS A 96 -13.17 12.84 -3.42
C LYS A 96 -12.99 12.85 -4.93
N LEU A 97 -12.47 11.76 -5.48
CA LEU A 97 -12.40 11.52 -6.92
C LEU A 97 -13.51 10.57 -7.33
N LYS A 98 -14.26 10.97 -8.35
CA LYS A 98 -15.44 10.26 -8.84
C LYS A 98 -15.18 9.61 -10.20
N LEU A 99 -15.58 8.36 -10.33
CA LEU A 99 -15.76 7.69 -11.62
C LEU A 99 -17.24 7.39 -11.82
N ASP A 100 -17.77 7.80 -12.95
CA ASP A 100 -19.07 7.38 -13.47
C ASP A 100 -18.96 7.16 -14.99
N TYR A 101 -20.08 6.82 -15.63
CA TYR A 101 -20.13 6.49 -17.06
C TYR A 101 -19.54 7.59 -17.96
N PHE A 102 -19.54 8.85 -17.53
CA PHE A 102 -19.06 9.96 -18.33
C PHE A 102 -17.54 10.12 -18.26
N SER A 103 -16.96 9.96 -17.06
CA SER A 103 -15.54 10.24 -16.85
C SER A 103 -15.03 9.69 -15.52
N GLY A 104 -13.74 9.37 -15.49
CA GLY A 104 -12.95 9.31 -14.26
C GLY A 104 -12.48 10.70 -13.83
N CYS A 105 -11.46 10.75 -12.99
CA CYS A 105 -10.85 11.99 -12.55
C CYS A 105 -9.37 11.80 -12.22
N ALA A 106 -8.59 12.86 -12.36
CA ALA A 106 -7.18 12.91 -11.98
C ALA A 106 -6.85 14.21 -11.26
N ILE A 107 -6.08 14.12 -10.18
CA ILE A 107 -5.44 15.27 -9.53
C ILE A 107 -3.92 15.11 -9.62
N LYS A 108 -3.21 16.24 -9.62
CA LYS A 108 -1.76 16.30 -9.78
C LYS A 108 -1.15 17.35 -8.87
N SER A 109 0.07 17.11 -8.40
CA SER A 109 0.85 18.13 -7.68
C SER A 109 1.25 19.28 -8.58
N ILE A 110 1.18 20.50 -8.04
CA ILE A 110 1.64 21.72 -8.71
C ILE A 110 3.16 21.62 -8.95
N GLU A 111 3.89 21.23 -7.91
CA GLU A 111 5.35 21.09 -7.98
C GLU A 111 5.76 19.69 -8.45
N LYS A 112 7.01 19.60 -8.92
CA LYS A 112 7.72 18.36 -9.20
C LYS A 112 8.82 18.19 -8.17
N TYR A 113 9.02 16.98 -7.67
CA TYR A 113 9.93 16.74 -6.55
C TYR A 113 11.06 15.80 -6.96
N TYR A 114 12.26 16.04 -6.41
CA TYR A 114 13.26 15.00 -6.18
C TYR A 114 13.17 14.53 -4.74
N HIS A 115 13.21 13.22 -4.54
CA HIS A 115 13.26 12.59 -3.22
C HIS A 115 12.14 13.06 -2.27
N GLY A 116 12.04 12.44 -1.10
CA GLY A 116 11.14 12.88 -0.04
C GLY A 116 10.13 11.84 0.41
N PHE A 117 9.18 12.31 1.20
CA PHE A 117 8.09 11.53 1.75
C PHE A 117 6.75 12.04 1.22
N PHE A 118 6.01 11.13 0.59
CA PHE A 118 4.73 11.41 -0.05
C PHE A 118 3.70 10.46 0.52
N SER A 119 2.57 10.98 1.00
CA SER A 119 1.56 10.14 1.64
C SER A 119 0.16 10.67 1.40
N ALA A 120 -0.82 9.78 1.43
CA ALA A 120 -2.23 10.14 1.54
C ALA A 120 -2.95 9.12 2.41
N ALA A 121 -3.92 9.58 3.21
CA ALA A 121 -4.91 8.72 3.82
C ALA A 121 -5.99 8.45 2.77
N ILE A 122 -6.13 7.19 2.33
CA ILE A 122 -7.00 6.81 1.22
C ILE A 122 -8.10 5.89 1.74
N LYS A 123 -9.33 6.12 1.28
CA LYS A 123 -10.48 5.22 1.46
C LYS A 123 -11.07 4.86 0.11
N LEU A 124 -11.22 3.56 -0.14
CA LEU A 124 -11.61 3.00 -1.43
C LEU A 124 -13.14 2.83 -1.58
N PRO A 125 -13.65 2.64 -2.82
CA PRO A 125 -15.06 2.31 -3.05
C PRO A 125 -15.49 0.99 -2.36
N GLY A 126 -16.58 1.00 -1.58
CA GLY A 126 -16.98 -0.16 -0.74
C GLY A 126 -17.95 -1.19 -1.34
N ASN A 127 -18.59 -0.88 -2.47
CA ASN A 127 -19.54 -1.80 -3.11
C ASN A 127 -18.86 -2.63 -4.21
N TYR A 128 -19.63 -3.10 -5.19
CA TYR A 128 -19.07 -3.62 -6.43
C TYR A 128 -18.14 -2.55 -7.04
N SER A 129 -16.87 -2.89 -7.22
CA SER A 129 -15.85 -1.98 -7.77
C SER A 129 -14.99 -2.66 -8.84
N ALA A 130 -15.36 -3.85 -9.29
CA ALA A 130 -14.61 -4.58 -10.28
C ALA A 130 -14.39 -3.74 -11.56
N GLY A 131 -13.20 -3.83 -12.14
CA GLY A 131 -12.76 -3.02 -13.27
C GLY A 131 -12.31 -1.59 -12.91
N VAL A 132 -12.66 -1.06 -11.73
CA VAL A 132 -12.23 0.27 -11.30
C VAL A 132 -10.83 0.19 -10.70
N VAL A 133 -9.94 1.10 -11.13
CA VAL A 133 -8.62 1.28 -10.52
C VAL A 133 -8.54 2.67 -9.89
N THR A 134 -8.23 2.68 -8.60
CA THR A 134 -7.85 3.89 -7.86
C THR A 134 -6.33 3.93 -7.76
N THR A 135 -5.69 5.07 -7.97
CA THR A 135 -4.21 5.16 -7.97
C THR A 135 -3.69 6.27 -7.07
N PHE A 136 -2.49 6.05 -6.52
CA PHE A 136 -1.68 7.08 -5.89
C PHE A 136 -0.24 6.82 -6.32
N TYR A 137 0.33 7.68 -7.14
CA TYR A 137 1.60 7.39 -7.80
C TYR A 137 2.43 8.66 -8.04
N MET A 138 3.72 8.49 -8.24
CA MET A 138 4.59 9.55 -8.74
C MET A 138 5.06 9.23 -10.13
N SER A 139 5.05 10.21 -11.03
CA SER A 139 5.48 10.00 -12.42
C SER A 139 6.05 11.25 -13.05
N ASN A 140 6.85 11.06 -14.09
CA ASN A 140 7.25 12.12 -15.02
C ASN A 140 6.97 11.76 -16.48
N ASN A 141 6.00 10.88 -16.72
CA ASN A 141 5.55 10.45 -18.06
C ASN A 141 5.20 11.62 -18.99
N GLU A 142 4.52 12.66 -18.49
CA GLU A 142 4.22 13.86 -19.28
C GLU A 142 5.47 14.55 -19.87
N ALA A 143 6.60 14.48 -19.17
CA ALA A 143 7.86 15.06 -19.64
C ALA A 143 8.75 14.04 -20.38
N PHE A 144 8.63 12.75 -20.05
CA PHE A 144 9.50 11.68 -20.53
C PHE A 144 8.69 10.45 -21.00
N PRO A 145 7.85 10.57 -22.04
CA PRO A 145 6.84 9.55 -22.38
C PRO A 145 7.39 8.17 -22.79
N LYS A 146 8.70 8.06 -23.03
CA LYS A 146 9.35 6.81 -23.47
C LYS A 146 10.34 6.25 -22.45
N ASN A 147 10.68 7.02 -21.41
CA ASN A 147 11.74 6.71 -20.47
C ASN A 147 11.47 7.37 -19.10
N HIS A 148 10.21 7.44 -18.71
CA HIS A 148 9.81 8.04 -17.45
C HIS A 148 10.33 7.23 -16.26
N ASP A 149 10.38 7.91 -15.12
CA ASP A 149 10.41 7.27 -13.83
C ASP A 149 9.00 7.30 -13.27
N GLU A 150 8.63 6.23 -12.57
CA GLU A 150 7.31 6.08 -11.97
C GLU A 150 7.35 5.10 -10.80
N PHE A 151 6.51 5.34 -9.80
CA PHE A 151 6.22 4.35 -8.76
C PHE A 151 4.79 4.47 -8.26
N ASP A 152 4.16 3.31 -8.08
CA ASP A 152 2.69 3.21 -8.10
C ASP A 152 2.14 2.51 -6.87
N PHE A 153 1.05 3.06 -6.33
CA PHE A 153 0.00 2.27 -5.68
C PHE A 153 -1.20 2.23 -6.61
N GLU A 154 -1.60 1.03 -7.01
CA GLU A 154 -2.83 0.77 -7.76
C GLU A 154 -3.74 -0.14 -6.94
N PHE A 155 -4.92 0.36 -6.62
CA PHE A 155 -5.96 -0.38 -5.90
C PHE A 155 -6.92 -0.97 -6.92
N LEU A 156 -6.78 -2.28 -7.15
CA LEU A 156 -7.59 -3.00 -8.11
C LEU A 156 -8.92 -3.36 -7.45
N GLY A 157 -9.99 -2.77 -7.99
CA GLY A 157 -11.36 -3.02 -7.54
C GLY A 157 -11.77 -4.47 -7.67
N THR A 158 -12.84 -4.81 -6.99
CA THR A 158 -13.22 -6.20 -6.72
C THR A 158 -14.75 -6.39 -6.74
N ILE A 159 -15.18 -7.64 -6.72
CA ILE A 159 -16.59 -7.99 -6.54
C ILE A 159 -16.92 -8.08 -5.04
N PRO A 160 -18.19 -7.89 -4.63
CA PRO A 160 -18.59 -7.99 -3.23
C PRO A 160 -18.18 -9.33 -2.61
N GLY A 161 -17.60 -9.26 -1.40
CA GLY A 161 -17.14 -10.43 -0.66
C GLY A 161 -15.70 -10.88 -0.97
N GLU A 162 -15.09 -10.36 -2.02
CA GLU A 162 -13.68 -10.61 -2.35
C GLU A 162 -12.79 -9.43 -1.92
N PRO A 163 -11.55 -9.67 -1.44
CA PRO A 163 -10.72 -8.57 -0.97
C PRO A 163 -10.27 -7.67 -2.13
N TYR A 164 -9.90 -6.43 -1.80
CA TYR A 164 -9.12 -5.59 -2.73
C TYR A 164 -7.73 -6.20 -2.99
N THR A 165 -7.14 -5.82 -4.11
CA THR A 165 -5.70 -6.04 -4.38
C THR A 165 -4.99 -4.70 -4.43
N VAL A 166 -3.88 -4.59 -3.70
CA VAL A 166 -2.94 -3.48 -3.87
C VAL A 166 -1.80 -3.97 -4.75
N GLN A 167 -1.63 -3.34 -5.90
CA GLN A 167 -0.49 -3.52 -6.78
C GLN A 167 0.49 -2.37 -6.56
N THR A 168 1.77 -2.69 -6.38
CA THR A 168 2.86 -1.72 -6.41
C THR A 168 3.73 -1.96 -7.63
N ASN A 169 4.30 -0.90 -8.20
CA ASN A 169 5.21 -1.01 -9.35
C ASN A 169 6.26 0.10 -9.32
N ILE A 170 7.37 -0.10 -10.03
CA ILE A 170 8.43 0.91 -10.22
C ILE A 170 8.99 0.82 -11.64
N TYR A 171 9.04 1.96 -12.30
CA TYR A 171 9.78 2.19 -13.54
C TYR A 171 10.89 3.21 -13.31
N GLY A 172 12.06 2.96 -13.90
CA GLY A 172 13.16 3.93 -13.94
C GLY A 172 13.75 4.01 -15.34
N ASN A 173 14.14 5.22 -15.74
CA ASN A 173 14.72 5.66 -17.01
C ASN A 173 15.18 4.56 -17.99
N GLY A 174 14.25 4.07 -18.82
CA GLY A 174 14.50 3.08 -19.88
C GLY A 174 14.27 1.61 -19.49
N GLY A 175 14.04 1.34 -18.20
CA GLY A 175 13.59 0.08 -17.64
C GLY A 175 12.07 -0.15 -17.70
N THR A 176 11.34 0.62 -18.51
CA THR A 176 9.87 0.53 -18.68
C THR A 176 9.41 -0.76 -19.34
N HIS A 177 10.34 -1.55 -19.91
CA HIS A 177 10.08 -2.88 -20.45
C HIS A 177 10.01 -3.97 -19.36
N ILE A 178 10.48 -3.68 -18.14
CA ILE A 178 10.39 -4.57 -16.99
C ILE A 178 9.29 -4.03 -16.06
N GLY A 179 8.13 -4.69 -16.05
CA GLY A 179 7.13 -4.49 -15.02
C GLY A 179 7.61 -5.12 -13.72
N ARG A 180 7.64 -4.31 -12.66
CA ARG A 180 8.14 -4.69 -11.33
C ARG A 180 7.00 -4.86 -10.35
N GLU A 181 5.90 -5.46 -10.80
CA GLU A 181 4.68 -5.49 -10.01
C GLU A 181 4.85 -6.43 -8.81
N GLN A 182 4.43 -5.96 -7.64
CA GLN A 182 4.14 -6.80 -6.48
C GLN A 182 2.68 -6.61 -6.10
N ARG A 183 1.99 -7.68 -5.69
CA ARG A 183 0.58 -7.61 -5.31
C ARG A 183 0.33 -8.16 -3.93
N PHE A 184 -0.49 -7.44 -3.18
CA PHE A 184 -0.77 -7.69 -1.77
C PHE A 184 -2.28 -7.73 -1.52
N ARG A 185 -2.69 -8.58 -0.58
CA ARG A 185 -3.99 -8.44 0.11
C ARG A 185 -3.76 -7.70 1.42
N LEU A 186 -4.60 -6.72 1.75
CA LEU A 186 -4.46 -5.95 2.99
C LEU A 186 -4.96 -6.74 4.20
N TRP A 187 -4.38 -6.49 5.37
CA TRP A 187 -4.81 -7.05 6.66
C TRP A 187 -6.01 -6.30 7.28
N PHE A 188 -6.69 -5.48 6.49
CA PHE A 188 -7.87 -4.70 6.85
C PHE A 188 -8.74 -4.47 5.61
N ASP A 189 -9.97 -3.98 5.82
CA ASP A 189 -10.87 -3.55 4.75
C ASP A 189 -10.60 -2.08 4.38
N PRO A 190 -10.01 -1.79 3.21
CA PRO A 190 -9.64 -0.42 2.80
C PRO A 190 -10.84 0.45 2.40
N THR A 191 -12.07 -0.08 2.47
CA THR A 191 -13.31 0.62 2.10
C THR A 191 -14.02 1.21 3.31
N GLU A 192 -13.77 0.65 4.50
CA GLU A 192 -14.42 1.04 5.75
C GLU A 192 -13.81 2.31 6.35
N ASN A 193 -12.48 2.40 6.37
CA ASN A 193 -11.74 3.50 6.99
C ASN A 193 -10.62 4.04 6.09
N PHE A 194 -10.09 5.20 6.47
CA PHE A 194 -8.89 5.73 5.84
C PHE A 194 -7.65 5.00 6.35
N HIS A 195 -6.78 4.63 5.42
CA HIS A 195 -5.46 4.07 5.69
C HIS A 195 -4.39 4.86 4.96
N ASN A 196 -3.21 5.00 5.55
CA ASN A 196 -2.13 5.78 4.96
C ASN A 196 -1.34 4.94 3.96
N TYR A 197 -1.14 5.46 2.76
CA TYR A 197 -0.29 4.86 1.74
C TYR A 197 0.82 5.85 1.42
N SER A 198 2.06 5.42 1.55
CA SER A 198 3.20 6.34 1.52
C SER A 198 4.38 5.81 0.72
N PHE A 199 5.11 6.76 0.11
CA PHE A 199 6.41 6.55 -0.50
C PHE A 199 7.47 7.30 0.30
N LEU A 200 8.56 6.62 0.64
CA LEU A 200 9.84 7.25 0.98
C LEU A 200 10.78 7.05 -0.20
N TRP A 201 11.07 8.10 -0.95
CA TRP A 201 11.98 8.03 -2.09
C TRP A 201 13.26 8.79 -1.78
N THR A 202 14.41 8.13 -1.91
CA THR A 202 15.72 8.75 -1.66
C THR A 202 16.70 8.41 -2.77
N ALA A 203 17.92 8.94 -2.66
CA ALA A 203 19.01 8.59 -3.57
C ALA A 203 19.51 7.13 -3.44
N ASN A 204 19.09 6.41 -2.39
CA ASN A 204 19.59 5.07 -2.05
C ASN A 204 18.51 3.97 -2.13
N HIS A 205 17.26 4.29 -1.84
CA HIS A 205 16.16 3.32 -1.91
C HIS A 205 14.80 4.02 -2.00
N THR A 206 13.80 3.28 -2.46
CA THR A 206 12.40 3.67 -2.40
C THR A 206 11.66 2.67 -1.53
N VAL A 207 10.88 3.14 -0.56
CA VAL A 207 10.10 2.27 0.34
C VAL A 207 8.62 2.63 0.26
N PHE A 208 7.80 1.59 0.14
CA PHE A 208 6.35 1.65 0.10
C PHE A 208 5.82 1.29 1.48
N PHE A 209 4.93 2.12 2.02
CA PHE A 209 4.32 1.89 3.33
C PHE A 209 2.80 1.82 3.24
N VAL A 210 2.23 0.99 4.10
CA VAL A 210 0.81 0.99 4.45
C VAL A 210 0.73 1.20 5.96
N ASP A 211 0.10 2.28 6.41
CA ASP A 211 0.02 2.67 7.82
C ASP A 211 1.38 2.75 8.54
N ASN A 212 2.39 3.31 7.87
CA ASN A 212 3.79 3.38 8.32
C ASN A 212 4.50 2.03 8.42
N ILE A 213 3.89 0.95 7.92
CA ILE A 213 4.48 -0.39 7.87
C ILE A 213 5.05 -0.62 6.47
N PRO A 214 6.37 -0.87 6.32
CA PRO A 214 6.95 -1.10 5.01
C PRO A 214 6.39 -2.40 4.41
N ILE A 215 5.97 -2.35 3.15
CA ILE A 215 5.50 -3.52 2.39
C ILE A 215 6.46 -3.92 1.28
N TRP A 216 7.26 -2.96 0.81
CA TRP A 216 8.29 -3.17 -0.21
C TRP A 216 9.41 -2.13 -0.07
N GLU A 217 10.66 -2.60 -0.06
CA GLU A 217 11.85 -1.78 -0.24
C GLU A 217 12.47 -2.11 -1.58
N PHE A 218 12.72 -1.06 -2.38
CA PHE A 218 13.39 -1.13 -3.66
C PHE A 218 14.77 -0.44 -3.57
N PRO A 219 15.87 -1.20 -3.48
CA PRO A 219 17.19 -0.63 -3.31
C PRO A 219 17.73 -0.06 -4.62
N ARG A 220 18.53 0.99 -4.54
CA ARG A 220 19.37 1.44 -5.66
C ARG A 220 20.66 0.64 -5.68
N LEU A 221 20.80 -0.25 -6.66
CA LEU A 221 22.04 -1.00 -6.89
C LEU A 221 22.85 -0.36 -8.02
N ALA A 222 24.18 -0.38 -7.92
CA ALA A 222 25.05 0.16 -8.97
C ALA A 222 24.83 -0.54 -10.33
N SER A 223 24.54 -1.84 -10.30
CA SER A 223 24.23 -2.66 -11.49
C SER A 223 22.93 -2.30 -12.19
N MET A 224 21.99 -1.61 -11.53
CA MET A 224 20.75 -1.16 -12.16
C MET A 224 20.96 0.04 -13.10
N GLY A 225 22.08 0.76 -12.96
CA GLY A 225 22.36 1.95 -13.75
C GLY A 225 21.21 2.96 -13.69
N ALA A 226 20.60 3.24 -14.85
CA ALA A 226 19.51 4.20 -15.00
C ALA A 226 18.13 3.65 -14.59
N GLN A 227 18.00 2.36 -14.26
CA GLN A 227 16.71 1.74 -13.95
C GLN A 227 16.16 2.10 -12.56
N TYR A 228 16.92 2.83 -11.74
CA TYR A 228 16.43 3.41 -10.50
C TYR A 228 15.88 4.83 -10.75
N PRO A 229 14.68 5.19 -10.24
CA PRO A 229 14.09 6.52 -10.40
C PRO A 229 15.04 7.65 -10.00
N SER A 230 15.34 8.56 -10.94
CA SER A 230 16.39 9.56 -10.77
C SER A 230 16.09 10.93 -11.39
N LYS A 231 14.85 11.19 -11.80
CA LYS A 231 14.38 12.47 -12.36
C LYS A 231 13.22 12.99 -11.51
N GLN A 232 12.97 14.30 -11.53
CA GLN A 232 11.83 14.88 -10.80
C GLN A 232 10.51 14.26 -11.24
N MET A 233 9.61 14.03 -10.29
CA MET A 233 8.27 13.49 -10.54
C MET A 233 7.19 14.37 -9.91
N SER A 234 6.02 14.44 -10.54
CA SER A 234 4.81 14.95 -9.90
C SER A 234 4.10 13.80 -9.19
N LEU A 235 3.38 14.11 -8.11
CA LEU A 235 2.40 13.20 -7.55
C LEU A 235 1.12 13.26 -8.40
N TYR A 236 0.50 12.10 -8.61
CA TYR A 236 -0.80 11.94 -9.22
C TYR A 236 -1.69 11.06 -8.33
N ALA A 237 -2.99 11.31 -8.39
CA ALA A 237 -4.00 10.39 -7.88
C ALA A 237 -5.17 10.35 -8.87
N THR A 238 -5.59 9.15 -9.27
CA THR A 238 -6.63 8.96 -10.28
C THR A 238 -7.65 7.92 -9.87
N ILE A 239 -8.81 7.96 -10.51
CA ILE A 239 -9.79 6.87 -10.52
C ILE A 239 -10.30 6.69 -11.95
N TRP A 240 -10.22 5.47 -12.47
CA TRP A 240 -10.49 5.20 -13.88
C TRP A 240 -10.96 3.76 -14.13
N ASP A 241 -11.52 3.54 -15.32
CA ASP A 241 -12.01 2.24 -15.79
C ASP A 241 -10.88 1.46 -16.49
N ALA A 242 -10.42 0.41 -15.83
CA ALA A 242 -9.41 -0.52 -16.28
C ALA A 242 -10.00 -1.93 -16.49
N SER A 243 -11.26 -2.01 -16.94
CA SER A 243 -12.02 -3.26 -17.16
C SER A 243 -11.29 -4.32 -17.99
N ARG A 244 -10.28 -3.94 -18.77
CA ARG A 244 -9.49 -4.87 -19.59
C ARG A 244 -8.60 -5.80 -18.77
N TRP A 245 -8.23 -5.44 -17.53
CA TRP A 245 -7.22 -6.19 -16.77
C TRP A 245 -7.39 -6.16 -15.25
N ALA A 246 -8.04 -5.14 -14.67
CA ALA A 246 -7.95 -4.86 -13.24
C ALA A 246 -8.44 -5.99 -12.32
N THR A 247 -9.61 -6.55 -12.59
CA THR A 247 -10.22 -7.58 -11.72
C THR A 247 -10.19 -8.93 -12.38
N ASP A 248 -9.44 -9.86 -11.78
CA ASP A 248 -9.22 -11.23 -12.28
C ASP A 248 -8.79 -11.28 -13.75
N GLY A 249 -7.85 -10.40 -14.13
CA GLY A 249 -7.34 -10.31 -15.50
C GLY A 249 -8.38 -9.78 -16.50
N GLY A 250 -9.33 -8.96 -16.03
CA GLY A 250 -10.39 -8.37 -16.86
C GLY A 250 -11.65 -9.25 -17.00
N LEU A 251 -11.73 -10.34 -16.24
CA LEU A 251 -12.93 -11.19 -16.19
C LEU A 251 -14.15 -10.42 -15.68
N TYR A 252 -13.97 -9.62 -14.63
CA TYR A 252 -15.01 -8.76 -14.08
C TYR A 252 -14.74 -7.31 -14.47
N LYS A 253 -15.77 -6.66 -15.02
CA LYS A 253 -15.69 -5.31 -15.58
C LYS A 253 -16.45 -4.31 -14.71
N VAL A 254 -16.22 -3.02 -14.98
CA VAL A 254 -17.01 -1.96 -14.39
C VAL A 254 -18.48 -2.16 -14.76
N ASN A 255 -19.33 -2.10 -13.74
CA ASN A 255 -20.78 -2.02 -13.92
C ASN A 255 -21.26 -0.66 -13.44
N TYR A 256 -21.56 0.22 -14.39
CA TYR A 256 -22.00 1.59 -14.11
C TYR A 256 -23.38 1.70 -13.44
N ASP A 257 -24.13 0.60 -13.27
CA ASP A 257 -25.30 0.59 -12.39
C ASP A 257 -24.93 0.85 -10.92
N TYR A 258 -23.68 0.62 -10.54
CA TYR A 258 -23.13 0.90 -9.20
C TYR A 258 -22.48 2.29 -9.08
N GLN A 259 -22.56 3.11 -10.12
CA GLN A 259 -21.97 4.44 -10.10
C GLN A 259 -22.72 5.39 -9.12
N PRO A 260 -22.05 6.43 -8.62
CA PRO A 260 -20.64 6.74 -8.80
C PRO A 260 -19.72 5.90 -7.92
N PHE A 261 -18.55 5.53 -8.45
CA PHE A 261 -17.45 5.00 -7.66
C PHE A 261 -16.65 6.18 -7.09
N ILE A 262 -16.38 6.16 -5.78
CA ILE A 262 -15.75 7.28 -5.08
C ILE A 262 -14.52 6.78 -4.33
N ALA A 263 -13.35 7.30 -4.70
CA ALA A 263 -12.13 7.20 -3.92
C ALA A 263 -11.92 8.51 -3.15
N THR A 264 -11.64 8.43 -1.85
CA THR A 264 -11.43 9.62 -1.03
C THR A 264 -9.97 9.68 -0.56
N TYR A 265 -9.33 10.82 -0.77
CA TYR A 265 -7.97 11.10 -0.35
C TYR A 265 -8.01 12.21 0.70
N SER A 266 -7.34 12.02 1.82
CA SER A 266 -7.28 12.98 2.92
C SER A 266 -5.86 13.10 3.46
N ASN A 267 -5.57 14.18 4.17
CA ASN A 267 -4.30 14.39 4.89
C ASN A 267 -3.06 14.16 3.99
N ILE A 268 -3.09 14.70 2.77
CA ILE A 268 -2.02 14.50 1.80
C ILE A 268 -0.74 15.18 2.29
N ILE A 269 0.38 14.48 2.18
CA ILE A 269 1.73 14.96 2.52
C ILE A 269 2.56 14.98 1.23
N LEU A 270 3.17 16.13 0.96
CA LEU A 270 4.07 16.37 -0.18
C LEU A 270 5.40 16.95 0.32
N SER A 271 6.21 16.12 0.98
CA SER A 271 7.47 16.55 1.61
C SER A 271 8.67 16.08 0.81
N GLY A 272 8.93 16.74 -0.32
CA GLY A 272 10.10 16.49 -1.18
C GLY A 272 10.86 17.77 -1.55
N CYS A 273 11.88 17.64 -2.41
CA CYS A 273 12.67 18.78 -2.88
C CYS A 273 12.18 19.30 -4.24
N PRO A 274 11.49 20.46 -4.31
CA PRO A 274 11.05 21.03 -5.58
C PRO A 274 12.16 21.80 -6.31
N ASN A 275 13.11 22.36 -5.56
CA ASN A 275 14.10 23.31 -6.07
C ASN A 275 15.40 22.62 -6.50
N PHE A 276 15.36 21.93 -7.62
CA PHE A 276 16.57 21.36 -8.23
C PHE A 276 17.43 22.44 -8.90
N ASN A 277 18.71 22.44 -8.59
CA ASN A 277 19.75 23.22 -9.26
C ASN A 277 20.50 22.30 -10.24
N PRO A 278 20.31 22.48 -11.56
CA PRO A 278 20.96 21.65 -12.58
C PRO A 278 22.50 21.72 -12.57
N SER A 279 23.08 22.74 -11.94
CA SER A 279 24.54 22.89 -11.81
C SER A 279 25.13 22.06 -10.67
N LYS A 280 24.31 21.36 -9.88
CA LYS A 280 24.74 20.50 -8.77
C LYS A 280 24.32 19.05 -9.02
N SER A 281 24.96 18.12 -8.33
CA SER A 281 24.46 16.74 -8.30
C SER A 281 23.06 16.71 -7.64
N PRO A 282 22.19 15.74 -7.97
CA PRO A 282 20.88 15.61 -7.31
C PRO A 282 20.95 15.57 -5.79
N VAL A 283 21.98 14.93 -5.22
CA VAL A 283 22.16 14.84 -3.76
C VAL A 283 22.59 16.18 -3.16
N ASP A 284 23.48 16.92 -3.82
CA ASP A 284 23.92 18.25 -3.34
C ASP A 284 22.84 19.32 -3.52
N SER A 285 22.01 19.17 -4.54
CA SER A 285 20.89 20.07 -4.79
C SER A 285 19.70 19.78 -3.89
N CYS A 286 19.42 18.50 -3.67
CA CYS A 286 18.28 18.00 -2.93
C CYS A 286 18.77 16.98 -1.90
N PRO A 287 19.26 17.48 -0.75
CA PRO A 287 19.79 16.63 0.29
C PRO A 287 18.76 15.58 0.73
N PRO A 288 19.22 14.38 1.11
CA PRO A 288 18.34 13.36 1.65
C PRO A 288 17.58 13.89 2.86
N ILE A 289 16.35 13.43 3.04
CA ILE A 289 15.54 13.78 4.23
C ILE A 289 15.99 13.06 5.51
N TYR A 290 17.09 12.30 5.44
CA TYR A 290 17.65 11.56 6.56
C TYR A 290 18.10 12.51 7.66
N ASN A 291 17.42 12.44 8.80
CA ASN A 291 17.71 13.11 10.06
C ASN A 291 17.00 12.29 11.13
N GLU A 292 17.42 12.31 12.40
CA GLU A 292 16.64 11.68 13.47
C GLU A 292 15.19 12.22 13.48
N PRO A 293 14.15 11.37 13.45
CA PRO A 293 14.16 9.91 13.65
C PRO A 293 14.09 9.04 12.36
N ILE A 294 14.39 9.59 11.19
CA ILE A 294 14.39 8.93 9.87
C ILE A 294 15.81 8.41 9.52
N PRO A 295 16.11 7.12 9.77
CA PRO A 295 17.39 6.52 9.43
C PRO A 295 17.63 6.41 7.92
N PRO A 296 18.89 6.24 7.48
CA PRO A 296 19.25 6.07 6.07
C PRO A 296 18.74 4.77 5.41
N GLY A 297 18.25 3.83 6.21
CA GLY A 297 17.66 2.55 5.79
C GLY A 297 16.65 2.08 6.83
N LEU A 298 15.97 0.96 6.57
CA LEU A 298 14.95 0.45 7.49
C LEU A 298 15.54 0.01 8.84
N THR A 299 14.82 0.29 9.92
CA THR A 299 15.15 -0.22 11.25
C THR A 299 14.99 -1.73 11.31
N ARG A 300 15.53 -2.38 12.34
CA ARG A 300 15.34 -3.82 12.56
C ARG A 300 13.87 -4.20 12.71
N GLN A 301 13.07 -3.34 13.35
CA GLN A 301 11.64 -3.57 13.54
C GLN A 301 10.87 -3.39 12.22
N GLN A 302 11.20 -2.38 11.43
CA GLN A 302 10.67 -2.19 10.08
C GLN A 302 11.00 -3.36 9.16
N LEU A 303 12.24 -3.87 9.17
CA LEU A 303 12.63 -5.05 8.38
C LEU A 303 11.84 -6.31 8.80
N HIS A 304 11.64 -6.51 10.10
CA HIS A 304 10.83 -7.63 10.59
C HIS A 304 9.36 -7.51 10.12
N ALA A 305 8.79 -6.30 10.19
CA ALA A 305 7.44 -6.05 9.70
C ALA A 305 7.32 -6.24 8.17
N LEU A 306 8.31 -5.75 7.41
CA LEU A 306 8.41 -5.95 5.95
C LEU A 306 8.39 -7.44 5.60
N HIS A 307 9.23 -8.24 6.26
CA HIS A 307 9.29 -9.68 6.01
C HIS A 307 7.96 -10.36 6.35
N TRP A 308 7.35 -9.99 7.48
CA TRP A 308 6.04 -10.52 7.86
C TRP A 308 4.97 -10.19 6.82
N VAL A 309 4.90 -8.95 6.33
CA VAL A 309 3.93 -8.56 5.30
C VAL A 309 4.19 -9.33 4.01
N GLN A 310 5.44 -9.44 3.57
CA GLN A 310 5.77 -10.16 2.34
C GLN A 310 5.47 -11.66 2.43
N GLN A 311 5.63 -12.27 3.61
CA GLN A 311 5.34 -13.69 3.81
C GLN A 311 3.84 -13.99 3.89
N ASN A 312 3.04 -13.11 4.48
CA ASN A 312 1.63 -13.37 4.79
C ASN A 312 0.66 -12.73 3.79
N HIS A 313 1.05 -11.62 3.15
CA HIS A 313 0.13 -10.79 2.36
C HIS A 313 0.53 -10.61 0.90
N ARG A 314 1.81 -10.80 0.54
CA ARG A 314 2.25 -10.73 -0.86
C ARG A 314 1.97 -12.05 -1.57
N PHE A 315 1.10 -12.01 -2.58
CA PHE A 315 0.72 -13.21 -3.34
C PHE A 315 1.28 -13.22 -4.76
N TYR A 316 1.82 -12.10 -5.24
CA TYR A 316 2.54 -12.02 -6.51
C TYR A 316 3.77 -11.13 -6.36
N SER A 317 4.88 -11.57 -6.96
CA SER A 317 6.09 -10.78 -7.14
C SER A 317 6.71 -11.11 -8.48
N TYR A 318 7.01 -10.08 -9.27
CA TYR A 318 7.73 -10.21 -10.53
C TYR A 318 9.06 -10.97 -10.37
N CYS A 319 9.75 -10.82 -9.23
CA CYS A 319 11.00 -11.53 -8.95
C CYS A 319 10.87 -13.06 -8.82
N THR A 320 9.64 -13.57 -8.76
CA THR A 320 9.34 -15.01 -8.70
C THR A 320 8.59 -15.52 -9.92
N ASP A 321 8.21 -14.63 -10.85
CA ASP A 321 7.52 -14.99 -12.09
C ASP A 321 8.51 -15.39 -13.19
N LEU A 322 9.00 -16.63 -13.10
CA LEU A 322 9.92 -17.21 -14.10
C LEU A 322 9.28 -17.39 -15.48
N LYS A 323 7.95 -17.34 -15.56
CA LYS A 323 7.25 -17.43 -16.85
C LYS A 323 7.35 -16.11 -17.60
N ARG A 324 7.21 -14.98 -16.89
CA ARG A 324 7.37 -13.65 -17.45
C ARG A 324 8.84 -13.27 -17.62
N TYR A 325 9.68 -13.65 -16.66
CA TYR A 325 11.12 -13.36 -16.64
C TYR A 325 11.95 -14.64 -16.54
N PRO A 326 12.18 -15.36 -17.66
CA PRO A 326 13.02 -16.56 -17.67
C PRO A 326 14.44 -16.29 -17.17
N ASP A 327 14.99 -15.12 -17.52
CA ASP A 327 16.35 -14.69 -17.16
C ASP A 327 16.37 -13.83 -15.88
N ILE A 328 15.62 -14.22 -14.84
CA ILE A 328 15.50 -13.45 -13.59
C ILE A 328 16.83 -13.19 -12.87
N ALA A 329 17.88 -13.96 -13.19
CA ALA A 329 19.24 -13.72 -12.69
C ALA A 329 19.84 -12.40 -13.18
N ASP A 330 19.37 -11.90 -14.32
CA ASP A 330 19.85 -10.66 -14.94
C ASP A 330 19.12 -9.41 -14.41
N ILE A 331 18.07 -9.60 -13.59
CA ILE A 331 17.35 -8.52 -12.91
C ILE A 331 18.03 -8.27 -11.55
N PRO A 332 18.86 -7.22 -11.41
CA PRO A 332 19.82 -7.14 -10.30
C PRO A 332 19.17 -7.09 -8.91
N GLU A 333 18.06 -6.38 -8.79
CA GLU A 333 17.31 -6.24 -7.55
C GLU A 333 16.65 -7.56 -7.12
N CYS A 334 16.24 -8.41 -8.05
CA CYS A 334 15.68 -9.72 -7.75
C CYS A 334 16.76 -10.71 -7.29
N ALA A 335 17.99 -10.57 -7.79
CA ALA A 335 19.13 -11.30 -7.26
C ALA A 335 19.44 -10.87 -5.81
N ALA A 336 19.37 -9.57 -5.52
CA ALA A 336 19.57 -9.03 -4.17
C ALA A 336 18.49 -9.50 -3.18
N GLU A 337 17.20 -9.46 -3.56
CA GLU A 337 16.10 -9.96 -2.73
C GLU A 337 16.28 -11.45 -2.38
N ARG A 338 16.70 -12.27 -3.35
CA ARG A 338 16.99 -13.71 -3.11
C ARG A 338 18.15 -13.93 -2.14
N ALA A 339 19.23 -13.17 -2.30
CA ALA A 339 20.41 -13.28 -1.42
C ALA A 339 20.05 -12.94 0.04
N GLN A 340 19.24 -11.90 0.25
CA GLN A 340 18.74 -11.52 1.58
C GLN A 340 17.88 -12.63 2.20
N ASN A 341 16.96 -13.21 1.44
CA ASN A 341 16.11 -14.29 1.92
C ASN A 341 16.88 -15.57 2.30
N MET A 342 17.97 -15.90 1.59
CA MET A 342 18.82 -17.05 1.93
C MET A 342 19.57 -16.86 3.26
N HIS A 343 20.03 -15.63 3.57
CA HIS A 343 20.72 -15.34 4.83
C HIS A 343 19.78 -15.43 6.04
N VAL A 344 18.50 -15.07 5.88
CA VAL A 344 17.49 -15.21 6.93
C VAL A 344 17.16 -16.69 7.19
N GLY A 345 17.11 -17.52 6.14
CA GLY A 345 16.83 -18.96 6.25
C GLY A 345 17.91 -19.75 7.01
N HIS A 346 19.17 -19.33 6.95
CA HIS A 346 20.26 -19.98 7.71
C HIS A 346 20.30 -19.57 9.19
N GLY A 347 19.67 -18.45 9.56
CA GLY A 347 19.57 -17.99 10.96
C GLY A 347 18.50 -18.69 11.80
N HIS A 348 17.61 -19.49 11.18
CA HIS A 348 16.58 -20.28 11.88
C HIS A 348 16.86 -21.79 11.90
N SER A 349 17.92 -22.27 11.24
CA SER A 349 18.23 -23.70 11.16
C SER A 349 19.07 -24.24 12.35
N GLN A 350 19.35 -23.44 13.39
CA GLN A 350 20.19 -23.87 14.52
C GLN A 350 19.50 -24.00 15.88
N MET A 351 18.16 -23.96 15.97
CA MET A 351 17.47 -24.38 17.19
C MET A 351 16.28 -25.30 16.88
N HIS A 352 16.30 -26.47 17.51
CA HIS A 352 15.33 -27.57 17.50
C HIS A 352 15.35 -28.56 16.32
N SER A 353 16.37 -29.45 16.33
CA SER A 353 16.14 -30.85 15.94
C SER A 353 15.56 -31.63 17.13
N THR A 354 14.24 -31.68 17.22
CA THR A 354 13.53 -32.74 17.94
C THR A 354 12.32 -33.12 17.08
N GLU A 355 12.41 -34.30 16.48
CA GLU A 355 11.34 -34.95 15.72
C GLU A 355 10.09 -35.12 16.59
N HIS A 356 8.99 -34.50 16.18
CA HIS A 356 7.66 -34.99 16.50
C HIS A 356 6.83 -35.03 15.21
N THR A 357 6.65 -36.25 14.72
CA THR A 357 5.76 -36.62 13.62
C THR A 357 4.31 -36.31 14.02
N THR A 358 3.73 -35.27 13.43
CA THR A 358 2.28 -35.06 13.46
C THR A 358 1.79 -34.86 12.02
N THR A 359 0.96 -35.77 11.57
CA THR A 359 0.40 -35.83 10.22
C THR A 359 -0.69 -34.77 10.08
N THR A 360 -0.45 -33.70 9.32
CA THR A 360 -1.51 -32.77 8.88
C THR A 360 -1.70 -32.85 7.37
N ALA A 361 -2.95 -33.03 6.96
CA ALA A 361 -3.38 -33.24 5.59
C ALA A 361 -3.04 -32.04 4.66
N PRO A 362 -2.76 -32.28 3.37
CA PRO A 362 -2.38 -31.22 2.44
C PRO A 362 -3.54 -30.29 2.11
N PHE A 363 -3.25 -28.99 2.21
CA PHE A 363 -4.08 -27.89 1.73
C PHE A 363 -4.24 -28.02 0.20
N ARG A 364 -5.49 -28.04 -0.29
CA ARG A 364 -5.76 -28.06 -1.73
C ARG A 364 -5.44 -26.67 -2.32
N PRO A 365 -4.58 -26.54 -3.34
CA PRO A 365 -4.42 -25.27 -4.03
C PRO A 365 -5.71 -24.92 -4.76
N GLY A 366 -6.27 -23.75 -4.43
CA GLY A 366 -7.29 -23.11 -5.25
C GLY A 366 -6.75 -22.85 -6.65
N LYS A 367 -7.62 -22.91 -7.66
CA LYS A 367 -7.27 -22.65 -9.06
C LYS A 367 -6.51 -21.33 -9.18
N VAL A 368 -5.24 -21.41 -9.58
CA VAL A 368 -4.49 -20.27 -10.08
C VAL A 368 -5.11 -19.89 -11.43
N THR A 369 -5.99 -18.90 -11.43
CA THR A 369 -6.46 -18.26 -12.65
C THR A 369 -5.30 -17.50 -13.30
N LYS A 370 -5.28 -17.51 -14.62
CA LYS A 370 -4.23 -16.94 -15.47
C LYS A 370 -4.12 -15.44 -15.19
N ILE A 371 -3.10 -15.03 -14.45
CA ILE A 371 -2.79 -13.62 -14.21
C ILE A 371 -2.09 -13.09 -15.46
N GLU A 372 -2.77 -12.28 -16.25
CA GLU A 372 -2.12 -11.53 -17.34
C GLU A 372 -1.43 -10.28 -16.75
N PRO A 373 -0.22 -9.92 -17.22
CA PRO A 373 0.45 -8.68 -16.84
C PRO A 373 -0.47 -7.49 -17.05
N ALA A 374 -0.38 -6.48 -16.18
CA ALA A 374 -0.91 -5.17 -16.54
C ALA A 374 -0.21 -4.72 -17.85
N PRO A 375 -0.95 -4.25 -18.86
CA PRO A 375 -0.33 -3.70 -20.05
C PRO A 375 0.63 -2.58 -19.65
N VAL A 376 1.78 -2.47 -20.34
CA VAL A 376 2.58 -1.24 -20.36
C VAL A 376 1.80 -0.21 -21.21
N GLU A 377 0.60 0.17 -20.78
CA GLU A 377 -0.17 1.25 -21.37
C GLU A 377 -0.07 2.43 -20.40
N GLY A 378 0.58 3.50 -20.87
CA GLY A 378 0.80 4.71 -20.08
C GLY A 378 -0.51 5.33 -19.64
N HIS A 379 -0.56 5.67 -18.34
CA HIS A 379 -1.56 6.53 -17.71
C HIS A 379 -1.62 7.92 -18.33
#